data_AF-A0A945SV58-F1
#
_entry.id   AF-A0A945SV58-F1
#
_cell.length_a   1.000
_cell.length_b   1.000
_cell.length_c   1.000
_cell.angle_alpha   90.00
_cell.angle_beta   90.00
_cell.angle_gamma   90.00
#
_symmetry.space_group_name_H-M   'P 1'
#
loop_
_entity.id
_entity.type
_entity.pdbx_description
1 polymer ?
#
loop_
_entity_poly.entity_id
_entity_poly.type
_entity_poly.pdbx_seq_one_letter_code
_entity_poly.pdbx_strand_id
1 'polypeptide(L)'
;MILGIALTVMTLAAIAIVVFPMIRVNRTAATRAAHEIEIYRDQLDEVERDVARSVISPEEAEAARTEISRRMLAANDGAVTATTIGSTGKPRRITAIVTGLCVPALAIYVYVTHGSPDLPGKPAAEV
;
A
#
# COMPACT_ATOMS: atom_id res chain seq x y z
N MET A 1 -32.81 -13.93 -6.82
CA MET A 1 -32.02 -13.83 -5.56
C MET A 1 -30.56 -14.27 -5.75
N ILE A 2 -30.29 -15.45 -6.34
CA ILE A 2 -28.93 -15.99 -6.55
C ILE A 2 -28.03 -15.06 -7.39
N LEU A 3 -28.56 -14.45 -8.46
CA LEU A 3 -27.80 -13.52 -9.31
C LEU A 3 -27.31 -12.28 -8.53
N GLY A 4 -28.16 -11.70 -7.68
CA GLY A 4 -27.78 -10.53 -6.86
C GLY A 4 -26.66 -10.85 -5.89
N ILE A 5 -26.72 -12.03 -5.25
CA ILE A 5 -25.67 -12.53 -4.37
C ILE A 5 -24.36 -12.72 -5.15
N ALA A 6 -24.42 -13.33 -6.34
CA ALA A 6 -23.25 -13.53 -7.19
C ALA A 6 -22.58 -12.19 -7.57
N LEU A 7 -23.37 -11.19 -7.96
CA LEU A 7 -22.86 -9.86 -8.31
C LEU A 7 -22.25 -9.13 -7.10
N THR A 8 -22.87 -9.22 -5.92
CA THR A 8 -22.30 -8.66 -4.68
C THR A 8 -20.97 -9.32 -4.33
N VAL A 9 -20.87 -10.66 -4.44
CA VAL A 9 -19.62 -11.39 -4.17
C VAL A 9 -18.52 -11.01 -5.16
N MET A 10 -18.84 -10.93 -6.46
CA MET A 10 -17.87 -10.49 -7.48
C MET A 10 -17.37 -9.06 -7.24
N THR A 11 -18.26 -8.17 -6.79
CA THR A 11 -17.89 -6.77 -6.47
C THR A 11 -16.96 -6.71 -5.26
N LEU A 12 -17.27 -7.45 -4.19
CA LEU A 12 -16.39 -7.58 -3.02
C LEU A 12 -15.04 -8.18 -3.38
N ALA A 13 -15.01 -9.21 -4.25
CA ALA A 13 -13.78 -9.82 -4.73
C ALA A 13 -12.94 -8.83 -5.55
N ALA A 14 -13.55 -8.05 -6.43
CA ALA A 14 -12.86 -7.02 -7.20
C ALA A 14 -12.25 -5.94 -6.29
N ILE A 15 -13.01 -5.46 -5.30
CA ILE A 15 -12.51 -4.52 -4.28
C ILE A 15 -11.34 -5.14 -3.52
N ALA A 16 -11.47 -6.39 -3.07
CA ALA A 16 -10.40 -7.08 -2.34
C ALA A 16 -9.12 -7.24 -3.17
N ILE A 17 -9.23 -7.60 -4.45
CA ILE A 17 -8.09 -7.74 -5.37
C ILE A 17 -7.33 -6.41 -5.54
N VAL A 18 -8.03 -5.27 -5.52
CA VAL A 18 -7.41 -3.95 -5.66
C VAL A 18 -6.85 -3.44 -4.32
N VAL A 19 -7.59 -3.62 -3.22
CA VAL A 19 -7.23 -3.09 -1.90
C VAL A 19 -6.11 -3.90 -1.25
N PHE A 20 -6.11 -5.23 -1.40
CA PHE A 20 -5.13 -6.13 -0.81
C PHE A 20 -3.66 -5.79 -1.15
N PRO A 21 -3.26 -5.60 -2.43
CA PRO A 21 -1.89 -5.23 -2.76
C PRO A 21 -1.50 -3.84 -2.22
N MET A 22 -2.44 -2.88 -2.11
CA MET A 22 -2.14 -1.57 -1.53
C MET A 22 -1.81 -1.66 -0.03
N ILE A 23 -2.58 -2.45 0.73
CA ILE A 23 -2.31 -2.67 2.16
C ILE A 23 -0.99 -3.46 2.34
N ARG A 24 -0.72 -4.43 1.47
CA ARG A 24 0.50 -5.25 1.53
C ARG A 24 1.76 -4.44 1.24
N VAL A 25 1.75 -3.55 0.24
CA VAL A 25 2.92 -2.71 -0.12
C VAL A 25 3.29 -1.75 1.02
N ASN A 26 2.30 -1.15 1.69
CA ASN A 26 2.58 -0.26 2.84
C ASN A 26 3.22 -1.00 4.01
N ARG A 27 2.80 -2.25 4.28
CA ARG A 27 3.42 -3.06 5.34
C ARG A 27 4.88 -3.38 5.03
N THR A 28 5.21 -3.77 3.80
CA THR A 28 6.60 -4.07 3.42
C THR A 28 7.50 -2.84 3.52
N ALA A 29 7.00 -1.66 3.11
CA ALA A 29 7.75 -0.40 3.23
C ALA A 29 7.99 -0.01 4.69
N ALA A 30 6.97 -0.12 5.55
CA ALA A 30 7.10 0.15 6.98
C ALA A 30 8.09 -0.80 7.67
N THR A 31 8.04 -2.10 7.36
CA THR A 31 8.99 -3.09 7.89
C THR A 31 10.43 -2.80 7.43
N ARG A 32 10.62 -2.40 6.17
CA ARG A 32 11.96 -2.06 5.65
C ARG A 32 12.56 -0.84 6.33
N ALA A 33 11.77 0.23 6.51
CA ALA A 33 12.24 1.43 7.20
C ALA A 33 12.57 1.18 8.68
N ALA A 34 11.74 0.37 9.37
CA ALA A 34 12.03 -0.03 10.75
C ALA A 34 13.35 -0.82 10.85
N HIS A 35 13.63 -1.69 9.87
CA HIS A 35 14.89 -2.44 9.81
C HIS A 35 16.10 -1.54 9.51
N GLU A 36 15.97 -0.58 8.60
CA GLU A 36 17.05 0.38 8.29
C GLU A 36 17.40 1.27 9.50
N ILE A 37 16.42 1.68 10.31
CA ILE A 37 16.65 2.44 11.55
C ILE A 37 17.48 1.65 12.55
N GLU A 38 17.23 0.35 12.69
CA GLU A 38 17.99 -0.50 13.61
C GLU A 38 19.46 -0.62 13.17
N ILE A 39 19.71 -0.72 11.86
CA ILE A 39 21.07 -0.73 11.32
C ILE A 39 21.81 0.58 11.63
N TYR A 40 21.14 1.74 11.52
CA TYR A 40 21.78 3.02 11.85
C TYR A 40 22.07 3.18 13.35
N ARG A 41 21.27 2.56 14.23
CA ARG A 41 21.58 2.51 15.67
C ARG A 41 22.84 1.70 15.94
N ASP A 42 22.94 0.51 15.34
CA ASP A 42 24.14 -0.31 15.46
C ASP A 42 25.40 0.42 14.95
N GLN A 43 25.29 1.22 13.88
CA GLN A 43 26.40 2.03 13.39
C GLN A 43 26.83 3.13 14.37
N LEU A 44 25.90 3.76 15.08
CA LEU A 44 26.24 4.75 16.11
C LEU A 44 26.99 4.09 17.28
N ASP A 45 26.56 2.90 17.69
CA ASP A 45 27.22 2.12 18.73
C ASP A 45 28.63 1.66 18.30
N GLU A 46 28.80 1.33 17.02
CA GLU A 46 30.11 1.00 16.46
C GLU A 46 31.05 2.21 16.47
N VAL A 47 30.56 3.40 16.11
CA VAL A 47 31.34 4.65 16.20
C VAL A 47 31.77 4.94 17.65
N GLU A 48 30.89 4.74 18.64
CA GLU A 48 31.24 4.90 20.06
C GLU A 48 32.36 3.93 20.47
N ARG A 49 32.27 2.67 20.03
CA ARG A 49 33.32 1.67 20.29
C ARG A 49 34.63 2.03 19.60
N ASP A 50 34.60 2.57 18.38
CA ASP A 50 35.80 3.00 17.66
C ASP A 50 36.50 4.18 18.34
N VAL A 51 35.73 5.13 18.88
CA VAL A 51 36.29 6.20 19.72
C VAL A 51 36.92 5.63 20.99
N ALA A 52 36.21 4.74 21.68
CA ALA A 52 36.72 4.09 22.90
C ALA A 52 38.01 3.29 22.65
N ARG A 53 38.14 2.71 21.45
CA ARG A 53 39.36 2.02 20.98
C ARG A 53 40.43 2.96 20.42
N SER A 54 40.15 4.27 20.34
CA SER A 54 41.03 5.27 19.71
C SER A 54 41.39 4.94 18.26
N VAL A 55 40.47 4.27 17.53
CA VAL A 55 40.62 3.93 16.11
C VAL A 55 40.34 5.15 15.24
N ILE A 56 39.43 6.01 15.69
CA ILE A 56 39.05 7.26 15.03
C ILE A 56 39.19 8.43 16.00
N SER A 57 39.45 9.62 15.47
CA SER A 57 39.50 10.84 16.27
C SER A 57 38.10 11.28 16.72
N PRO A 58 37.97 12.04 17.82
CA PRO A 58 36.69 12.59 18.26
C PRO A 58 36.00 13.46 17.19
N GLU A 59 36.78 14.20 16.39
CA GLU A 59 36.27 15.08 15.33
C GLU A 59 35.69 14.26 14.17
N GLU A 60 36.37 13.19 13.75
CA GLU A 60 35.86 12.25 12.75
C GLU A 60 34.60 11.52 13.24
N ALA A 61 34.56 11.16 14.52
CA ALA A 61 33.40 10.52 15.14
C ALA A 61 32.18 11.45 15.17
N GLU A 62 32.37 12.74 15.46
CA GLU A 62 31.29 13.73 15.45
C GLU A 62 30.72 13.95 14.05
N ALA A 63 31.59 14.03 13.04
CA ALA A 63 31.18 14.09 11.64
C ALA A 63 30.39 12.83 11.22
N ALA A 64 30.86 11.64 11.61
CA ALA A 64 30.19 10.37 11.34
C ALA A 64 28.80 10.30 12.00
N ARG A 65 28.69 10.66 13.29
CA ARG A 65 27.41 10.70 14.02
C ARG A 65 26.40 11.62 13.36
N THR A 66 26.85 12.79 12.90
CA THR A 66 26.00 13.77 12.24
C THR A 66 25.44 13.21 10.93
N GLU A 67 26.28 12.56 10.12
CA GLU A 67 25.86 11.96 8.86
C GLU A 67 24.92 10.75 9.06
N ILE A 68 25.24 9.86 10.01
CA ILE A 68 24.38 8.70 10.34
C ILE A 68 23.02 9.18 10.84
N SER A 69 22.99 10.17 11.74
CA SER A 69 21.75 10.75 12.25
C SER A 69 20.92 11.39 11.14
N ARG A 70 21.56 12.08 10.20
CA ARG A 70 20.91 12.65 9.01
C ARG A 70 20.28 11.56 8.13
N ARG A 71 20.98 10.45 7.89
CA ARG A 71 20.48 9.30 7.11
C ARG A 71 19.34 8.58 7.81
N MET A 72 19.43 8.42 9.14
CA MET A 72 18.38 7.84 9.96
C MET A 72 17.10 8.69 9.90
N LEU A 73 17.22 10.02 9.97
CA LEU A 73 16.09 10.93 9.81
C LEU A 73 15.45 10.81 8.42
N ALA A 74 16.28 10.77 7.36
CA ALA A 74 15.81 10.61 5.99
C ALA A 74 15.09 9.26 5.75
N ALA A 75 15.54 8.17 6.39
CA ALA A 75 14.88 6.87 6.32
C ALA A 75 13.51 6.88 7.04
N ASN A 76 13.41 7.57 8.17
CA ASN A 76 12.15 7.78 8.89
C ASN A 76 11.17 8.65 8.09
N ASP A 77 11.65 9.75 7.52
CA ASP A 77 10.85 10.62 6.64
C ASP A 77 10.41 9.89 5.38
N GLY A 78 11.24 9.01 4.83
CA GLY A 78 10.88 8.11 3.73
C GLY A 78 9.75 7.14 4.08
N ALA A 79 9.66 6.69 5.34
CA ALA A 79 8.58 5.83 5.83
C ALA A 79 7.25 6.60 6.05
N VAL A 80 7.33 7.79 6.64
CA VAL A 80 6.19 8.71 6.82
C VAL A 80 5.68 9.18 5.46
N THR A 81 6.62 9.48 4.56
CA THR A 81 6.36 9.82 3.17
C THR A 81 5.75 8.62 2.46
N ALA A 82 6.28 7.39 2.52
CA ALA A 82 5.63 6.21 1.91
C ALA A 82 4.19 5.97 2.44
N THR A 83 3.94 6.24 3.71
CA THR A 83 2.60 6.20 4.31
C THR A 83 1.68 7.28 3.73
N THR A 84 2.22 8.48 3.50
CA THR A 84 1.51 9.63 2.91
C THR A 84 1.41 9.55 1.37
N ILE A 85 2.37 8.89 0.72
CA ILE A 85 2.56 8.64 -0.72
C ILE A 85 1.79 7.41 -1.21
N GLY A 86 0.89 6.86 -0.37
CA GLY A 86 -0.37 6.32 -0.89
C GLY A 86 -1.12 7.32 -1.82
N SER A 87 -0.70 8.60 -1.83
CA SER A 87 -1.20 9.67 -2.69
C SER A 87 -0.36 10.06 -3.92
N THR A 88 0.92 9.65 -4.05
CA THR A 88 1.83 10.20 -5.10
C THR A 88 2.09 9.28 -6.29
N GLY A 89 1.41 8.13 -6.35
CA GLY A 89 1.33 7.32 -7.56
C GLY A 89 0.28 7.86 -8.53
N LYS A 90 0.39 9.12 -8.98
CA LYS A 90 -0.62 9.78 -9.86
C LYS A 90 -1.11 8.86 -11.00
N PRO A 91 -0.25 8.14 -11.77
CA PRO A 91 -0.72 7.21 -12.79
C PRO A 91 -1.39 5.95 -12.18
N ARG A 92 -0.82 5.34 -11.13
CA ARG A 92 -1.36 4.12 -10.49
C ARG A 92 -2.73 4.35 -9.83
N ARG A 93 -2.93 5.54 -9.26
CA ARG A 93 -4.18 5.96 -8.60
C ARG A 93 -5.27 6.23 -9.65
N ILE A 94 -4.91 6.86 -10.77
CA ILE A 94 -5.82 7.03 -11.91
C ILE A 94 -6.20 5.66 -12.48
N THR A 95 -5.25 4.76 -12.71
CA THR A 95 -5.55 3.41 -13.22
C THR A 95 -6.47 2.63 -12.26
N ALA A 96 -6.26 2.72 -10.95
CA ALA A 96 -7.12 2.07 -9.96
C ALA A 96 -8.54 2.66 -9.93
N ILE A 97 -8.68 3.98 -10.03
CA ILE A 97 -9.97 4.68 -10.08
C ILE A 97 -10.71 4.35 -11.38
N VAL A 98 -10.02 4.45 -12.52
CA VAL A 98 -10.57 4.11 -13.84
C VAL A 98 -11.02 2.66 -13.86
N THR A 99 -10.20 1.72 -13.39
CA THR A 99 -10.59 0.31 -13.35
C THR A 99 -11.76 0.08 -12.38
N GLY A 100 -11.72 0.69 -11.19
CA GLY A 100 -12.77 0.57 -10.19
C GLY A 100 -14.12 1.17 -10.59
N LEU A 101 -14.14 2.15 -11.50
CA LEU A 101 -15.36 2.78 -12.01
C LEU A 101 -15.82 2.20 -13.36
N CYS A 102 -14.89 1.93 -14.28
CA CYS A 102 -15.23 1.43 -15.61
C CYS A 102 -15.82 0.03 -15.56
N VAL A 103 -15.33 -0.84 -14.68
CA VAL A 103 -15.85 -2.21 -14.55
C VAL A 103 -17.32 -2.22 -14.11
N PRO A 104 -17.73 -1.56 -13.00
CA PRO A 104 -19.14 -1.53 -12.63
C PRO A 104 -20.00 -0.71 -13.60
N ALA A 105 -19.48 0.38 -14.18
CA ALA A 105 -20.23 1.15 -15.17
C ALA A 105 -20.53 0.33 -16.43
N LEU A 106 -19.55 -0.46 -16.92
CA LEU A 106 -19.74 -1.36 -18.05
C LEU A 106 -20.72 -2.49 -17.72
N ALA A 107 -20.65 -3.05 -16.51
CA ALA A 107 -21.59 -4.07 -16.06
C ALA A 107 -23.03 -3.54 -16.01
N ILE A 108 -23.24 -2.33 -15.47
CA ILE A 108 -24.55 -1.66 -15.45
C ILE A 108 -25.03 -1.38 -16.88
N TYR A 109 -24.17 -0.85 -17.75
CA TYR A 109 -24.50 -0.57 -19.14
C TYR A 109 -24.96 -1.84 -19.89
N VAL A 110 -24.22 -2.94 -19.75
CA VAL A 110 -24.60 -4.22 -20.37
C VAL A 110 -25.91 -4.75 -19.80
N TYR A 111 -26.12 -4.68 -18.48
CA TYR A 111 -27.35 -5.13 -17.85
C TYR A 111 -28.58 -4.31 -18.26
N VAL A 112 -28.46 -2.99 -18.38
CA VAL A 112 -29.60 -2.14 -18.80
C VAL A 112 -29.92 -2.35 -20.28
N THR A 113 -28.92 -2.59 -21.13
CA THR A 113 -29.13 -2.76 -22.57
C THR A 113 -29.58 -4.16 -22.96
N HIS A 114 -29.08 -5.20 -22.29
CA HIS A 114 -29.35 -6.60 -22.65
C HIS A 114 -30.16 -7.36 -21.59
N GLY A 115 -30.27 -6.81 -20.38
CA GLY A 115 -31.13 -7.37 -19.34
C GLY A 115 -32.58 -6.95 -19.53
N SER A 116 -33.46 -7.57 -18.76
CA SER A 116 -34.89 -7.33 -18.83
C SER A 116 -35.40 -7.04 -17.42
N PRO A 117 -35.16 -5.82 -16.90
CA PRO A 117 -35.45 -5.46 -15.50
C PRO A 117 -36.94 -5.51 -15.16
N ASP A 118 -37.79 -5.35 -16.17
CA ASP A 118 -39.25 -5.31 -16.02
C ASP A 118 -39.93 -6.66 -16.21
N LEU A 119 -39.18 -7.77 -16.30
CA LEU A 119 -39.81 -9.09 -16.39
C LEU A 119 -40.49 -9.45 -15.05
N PRO A 120 -41.82 -9.61 -15.03
CA PRO A 120 -42.49 -10.13 -13.84
C PRO A 120 -41.99 -11.54 -13.55
N GLY A 121 -41.65 -11.80 -12.28
CA GLY A 121 -41.15 -13.10 -11.85
C GLY A 121 -42.14 -14.19 -12.24
N LYS A 122 -41.72 -15.09 -13.13
CA LYS A 122 -42.55 -16.25 -13.51
C LYS A 122 -42.58 -17.21 -12.31
N PRO A 123 -43.77 -17.57 -11.77
CA PRO A 123 -43.86 -18.60 -10.76
C PRO A 123 -43.35 -19.90 -11.38
N ALA A 124 -42.48 -20.62 -10.66
CA ALA A 124 -42.02 -21.94 -11.07
C ALA A 124 -43.27 -22.82 -11.19
N ALA A 125 -43.50 -23.38 -12.37
CA ALA A 125 -44.66 -24.23 -12.63
C ALA A 125 -44.65 -25.38 -11.60
N GLU A 126 -45.67 -25.39 -10.75
CA GLU A 126 -46.07 -26.58 -9.98
C GLU A 126 -46.51 -27.64 -10.99
N VAL A 127 -45.94 -28.84 -10.86
CA VAL A 127 -46.26 -30.03 -11.65
C VAL A 127 -47.52 -30.67 -11.11
#